data_AF-A0A951K268-F1
#
_entry.id   AF-A0A951K268-F1
#
_cell.length_a   1.000
_cell.length_b   1.000
_cell.length_c   1.000
_cell.angle_alpha   90.00
_cell.angle_beta   90.00
_cell.angle_gamma   90.00
#
_symmetry.space_group_name_H-M   'P 1'
#
loop_
_entity.id
_entity.type
_entity.pdbx_description
1 polymer ?
#
loop_
_entity_poly.entity_id
_entity_poly.type
_entity_poly.pdbx_seq_one_letter_code
_entity_poly.pdbx_strand_id
1 'polypeptide(L)'
;MHALTASPADLVAATPADRDRYLDVLRGFALTVVVLGHWLQAVVWLDDGVLRASNILSLAPASRWSTWLLQVMPLFFLVGGVVNARSWRATRDAGGTYVAWVGRRAARLLRPTTLLVWVWVTVAAVALAAGVERSLILLGARGALTPLWFLGVYLLLIAGVPVLLAAYDRYGLALVAALLLLAVAIDVTVRAGVTLVGFT
;
A
#
# COMPACT_ATOMS: atom_id res chain seq x y z
N MET A 1 35.28 6.28 19.41
CA MET A 1 34.75 6.90 18.18
C MET A 1 35.08 6.00 16.97
N HIS A 2 34.46 4.81 16.87
CA HIS A 2 34.88 3.71 15.95
C HIS A 2 33.68 2.91 15.40
N ALA A 3 32.65 3.57 14.87
CA ALA A 3 31.45 2.88 14.37
C ALA A 3 30.84 3.51 13.11
N LEU A 4 31.65 3.94 12.13
CA LEU A 4 31.14 4.64 10.93
C LEU A 4 31.65 4.17 9.57
N THR A 5 32.21 2.96 9.44
CA THR A 5 32.55 2.43 8.10
C THR A 5 32.27 0.93 7.99
N ALA A 6 31.04 0.50 8.23
CA ALA A 6 30.61 -0.78 7.67
C ALA A 6 30.47 -0.57 6.15
N SER A 7 31.31 -1.23 5.35
CA SER A 7 31.18 -1.20 3.90
C SER A 7 29.81 -1.78 3.51
N PRO A 8 29.19 -1.36 2.40
CA PRO A 8 28.03 -2.06 1.85
C PRO A 8 28.27 -3.57 1.74
N ALA A 9 29.51 -3.99 1.48
CA ALA A 9 29.93 -5.39 1.44
C ALA A 9 29.86 -6.10 2.81
N ASP A 10 30.14 -5.40 3.91
CA ASP A 10 30.12 -5.97 5.27
C ASP A 10 28.68 -6.13 5.78
N LEU A 11 27.82 -5.15 5.47
CA LEU A 11 26.37 -5.27 5.67
C LEU A 11 25.78 -6.39 4.80
N VAL A 12 26.35 -6.61 3.62
CA VAL A 12 25.98 -7.69 2.70
C VAL A 12 26.39 -9.06 3.25
N ALA A 13 27.54 -9.20 3.89
CA ALA A 13 28.00 -10.44 4.48
C ALA A 13 27.28 -10.80 5.79
N ALA A 14 26.83 -9.80 6.56
CA ALA A 14 26.21 -9.99 7.87
C ALA A 14 24.71 -10.37 7.85
N THR A 15 24.07 -10.51 6.68
CA THR A 15 22.62 -10.71 6.59
C THR A 15 22.25 -12.16 6.23
N PRO A 16 21.32 -12.80 6.98
CA PRO A 16 20.88 -14.19 6.76
C PRO A 16 20.44 -14.49 5.32
N ALA A 17 20.76 -15.69 4.84
CA ALA A 17 20.49 -16.15 3.47
C ALA A 17 19.00 -16.32 3.13
N ASP A 18 18.10 -16.20 4.11
CA ASP A 18 16.64 -16.35 3.94
C ASP A 18 15.94 -15.06 3.46
N ARG A 19 16.64 -13.92 3.42
CA ARG A 19 16.10 -12.63 2.97
C ARG A 19 16.48 -12.28 1.54
N ASP A 20 15.49 -12.34 0.65
CA ASP A 20 15.58 -11.87 -0.73
C ASP A 20 15.57 -10.33 -0.79
N ARG A 21 16.76 -9.73 -0.76
CA ARG A 21 16.97 -8.27 -0.70
C ARG A 21 16.43 -7.56 -1.93
N TYR A 22 16.44 -8.21 -3.09
CA TYR A 22 15.90 -7.66 -4.32
C TYR A 22 14.40 -7.38 -4.16
N LEU A 23 13.66 -8.34 -3.60
CA LEU A 23 12.23 -8.20 -3.35
C LEU A 23 11.92 -7.15 -2.27
N ASP A 24 12.78 -7.02 -1.26
CA ASP A 24 12.59 -5.99 -0.22
C ASP A 24 12.91 -4.58 -0.72
N VAL A 25 13.96 -4.40 -1.53
CA VAL A 25 14.27 -3.13 -2.21
C VAL A 25 13.16 -2.75 -3.17
N LEU A 26 12.67 -3.71 -3.96
CA LEU A 26 11.59 -3.47 -4.91
C LEU A 26 10.29 -3.09 -4.21
N ARG A 27 9.99 -3.70 -3.06
CA ARG A 27 8.85 -3.31 -2.21
C ARG A 27 9.04 -1.90 -1.64
N GLY A 28 10.23 -1.59 -1.13
CA GLY A 28 10.55 -0.26 -0.61
C GLY A 28 10.38 0.82 -1.69
N PHE A 29 10.97 0.60 -2.86
CA PHE A 29 10.85 1.47 -4.02
C PHE A 29 9.38 1.65 -4.44
N ALA A 30 8.64 0.55 -4.59
CA ALA A 30 7.22 0.62 -4.97
C ALA A 30 6.39 1.37 -3.91
N LEU A 31 6.64 1.15 -2.62
CA LEU A 31 5.98 1.89 -1.54
C LEU A 31 6.31 3.39 -1.61
N THR A 32 7.57 3.75 -1.84
CA THR A 32 7.99 5.15 -2.01
C THR A 32 7.28 5.80 -3.21
N VAL A 33 7.24 5.13 -4.36
CA VAL A 33 6.55 5.64 -5.55
C VAL A 33 5.04 5.77 -5.29
N VAL A 34 4.41 4.81 -4.59
CA VAL A 34 2.99 4.90 -4.22
C VAL A 34 2.74 6.10 -3.32
N VAL A 35 3.53 6.27 -2.25
CA VAL A 35 3.34 7.37 -1.30
C VAL A 35 3.57 8.72 -1.97
N LEU A 36 4.68 8.88 -2.69
CA LEU A 36 4.98 10.11 -3.43
C LEU A 36 3.93 10.37 -4.51
N GLY A 37 3.48 9.35 -5.23
CA GLY A 37 2.43 9.45 -6.23
C GLY A 37 1.13 10.01 -5.65
N HIS A 38 0.68 9.51 -4.49
CA HIS A 38 -0.52 10.03 -3.82
C HIS A 38 -0.36 11.49 -3.37
N TRP A 39 0.83 11.87 -2.90
CA TRP A 39 1.09 13.26 -2.49
C TRP A 39 1.20 14.20 -3.69
N LEU A 40 1.83 13.76 -4.78
CA LEU A 40 1.93 14.53 -6.03
C LEU A 40 0.59 14.64 -6.76
N GLN A 41 -0.31 13.67 -6.59
CA GLN A 41 -1.65 13.72 -7.20
C GLN A 41 -2.54 14.81 -6.60
N ALA A 42 -2.31 15.21 -5.35
CA ALA A 42 -3.09 16.24 -4.69
C ALA A 42 -2.72 17.63 -5.25
N VAL A 43 -3.61 18.20 -6.07
CA VAL A 43 -3.48 19.59 -6.52
C VAL A 43 -4.42 20.42 -5.68
N VAL A 44 -3.87 21.38 -4.94
CA VAL A 44 -4.63 22.33 -4.14
C VAL A 44 -4.37 23.71 -4.71
N TRP A 45 -5.43 24.43 -5.07
CA TRP A 45 -5.35 25.82 -5.48
C TRP A 45 -6.43 26.65 -4.79
N LEU A 46 -6.15 27.94 -4.65
CA LEU A 46 -7.09 28.91 -4.11
C LEU A 46 -7.84 29.54 -5.29
N ASP A 47 -9.16 29.39 -5.31
CA ASP A 47 -10.06 29.90 -6.34
C ASP A 47 -11.09 30.80 -5.66
N ASP A 48 -11.03 32.12 -5.90
CA ASP A 48 -11.88 33.14 -5.27
C ASP A 48 -11.99 33.03 -3.73
N GLY A 49 -10.87 32.75 -3.06
CA GLY A 49 -10.83 32.59 -1.60
C GLY A 49 -11.36 31.26 -1.08
N VAL A 50 -11.83 30.37 -1.95
CA VAL A 50 -12.24 28.99 -1.63
C VAL A 50 -11.12 28.02 -2.03
N LEU A 51 -10.70 27.18 -1.10
CA LEU A 51 -9.74 26.12 -1.44
C LEU A 51 -10.40 25.02 -2.24
N ARG A 52 -9.89 24.79 -3.45
CA ARG A 52 -10.28 23.68 -4.29
C ARG A 52 -9.14 22.68 -4.36
N ALA A 53 -9.53 21.42 -4.25
CA ALA A 53 -8.65 20.29 -4.40
C ALA A 53 -9.12 19.44 -5.57
N SER A 54 -8.20 19.12 -6.46
CA SER A 54 -8.44 18.20 -7.57
C SER A 54 -7.20 17.32 -7.78
N ASN A 55 -7.25 16.49 -8.80
CA ASN A 55 -6.18 15.56 -9.12
C ASN A 55 -5.43 16.03 -10.37
N ILE A 56 -4.10 15.90 -10.40
CA ILE A 56 -3.30 16.21 -11.60
C ILE A 56 -3.82 15.45 -12.85
N LEU A 57 -4.40 14.25 -12.66
CA LEU A 57 -4.99 13.44 -13.74
C LEU A 57 -6.28 14.02 -14.33
N SER A 58 -7.04 14.81 -13.57
CA SER A 58 -8.24 15.50 -14.09
C SER A 58 -7.88 16.80 -14.82
N LEU A 59 -6.77 17.44 -14.41
CA LEU A 59 -6.31 18.72 -14.95
C LEU A 59 -5.43 18.59 -16.20
N ALA A 60 -4.65 17.50 -16.33
CA ALA A 60 -3.76 17.28 -17.46
C ALA A 60 -3.99 15.90 -18.10
N PRO A 61 -4.74 15.79 -19.21
CA PRO A 61 -4.98 14.53 -19.91
C PRO A 61 -3.70 13.78 -20.31
N ALA A 62 -2.62 14.51 -20.62
CA ALA A 62 -1.32 13.94 -20.95
C ALA A 62 -0.67 13.21 -19.76
N SER A 63 -0.98 13.59 -18.52
CA SER A 63 -0.47 12.91 -17.31
C SER A 63 -1.06 11.51 -17.11
N ARG A 64 -2.12 11.15 -17.86
CA ARG A 64 -2.68 9.78 -17.86
C ARG A 64 -1.72 8.75 -18.45
N TRP A 65 -0.77 9.17 -19.30
CA TRP A 65 0.27 8.26 -19.78
C TRP A 65 1.29 7.93 -18.68
N SER A 66 1.51 8.85 -17.75
CA SER A 66 2.39 8.63 -16.61
C SER A 66 1.87 7.51 -15.70
N THR A 67 0.55 7.28 -15.61
CA THR A 67 0.01 6.17 -14.79
C THR A 67 0.35 4.80 -15.36
N TRP A 68 0.51 4.67 -16.68
CA TRP A 68 0.95 3.43 -17.32
C TRP A 68 2.40 3.11 -16.96
N LEU A 69 3.27 4.13 -16.95
CA LEU A 69 4.68 3.96 -16.55
C LEU A 69 4.85 3.80 -15.03
N LEU A 70 3.96 4.41 -14.24
CA LEU A 70 3.98 4.40 -12.78
C LEU A 70 3.00 3.39 -12.17
N GLN A 71 2.56 2.38 -12.94
CA GLN A 71 1.72 1.30 -12.42
C GLN A 71 2.56 0.34 -11.55
N VAL A 72 2.99 0.85 -10.40
CA VAL A 72 3.79 0.11 -9.41
C VAL A 72 2.94 -0.83 -8.56
N MET A 73 1.62 -0.66 -8.57
CA MET A 73 0.68 -1.43 -7.76
C MET A 73 0.70 -2.94 -8.11
N PRO A 74 0.54 -3.37 -9.38
CA PRO A 74 0.63 -4.79 -9.74
C PRO A 74 1.98 -5.41 -9.34
N LEU A 75 3.07 -4.67 -9.56
CA LEU A 75 4.42 -5.13 -9.21
C LEU A 75 4.58 -5.31 -7.70
N PHE A 76 4.10 -4.35 -6.91
CA PHE A 76 4.11 -4.43 -5.45
C PHE A 76 3.34 -5.67 -4.96
N PHE A 77 2.13 -5.91 -5.50
CA PHE A 77 1.31 -7.05 -5.08
C PHE A 77 1.92 -8.39 -5.50
N LEU A 78 2.53 -8.47 -6.69
CA LEU A 78 3.22 -9.67 -7.14
C LEU A 78 4.41 -10.01 -6.23
N VAL A 79 5.29 -9.03 -6.00
CA VAL A 79 6.48 -9.15 -5.13
C VAL A 79 6.06 -9.44 -3.68
N GLY A 80 5.05 -8.71 -3.19
CA GLY A 80 4.45 -8.92 -1.88
C GLY A 80 3.88 -10.33 -1.74
N GLY A 81 3.17 -10.84 -2.74
CA GLY A 81 2.63 -12.19 -2.78
C GLY A 81 3.71 -13.26 -2.65
N VAL A 82 4.77 -13.17 -3.46
CA VAL A 82 5.89 -14.13 -3.43
C VAL A 82 6.57 -14.16 -2.06
N VAL A 83 6.91 -13.00 -1.50
CA VAL A 83 7.58 -12.93 -0.19
C VAL A 83 6.69 -13.43 0.94
N ASN A 84 5.40 -13.07 0.93
CA ASN A 84 4.49 -13.52 1.96
C ASN A 84 4.23 -15.03 1.85
N ALA A 85 4.08 -15.58 0.64
CA ALA A 85 3.92 -17.02 0.42
C ALA A 85 5.14 -17.82 0.90
N ARG A 86 6.37 -17.41 0.50
CA ARG A 86 7.62 -18.05 0.95
C ARG A 86 7.75 -18.00 2.47
N SER A 87 7.48 -16.83 3.05
CA SER A 87 7.56 -16.65 4.50
C SER A 87 6.51 -17.45 5.27
N TRP A 88 5.30 -17.60 4.72
CA TRP A 88 4.26 -18.42 5.34
C TRP A 88 4.65 -19.91 5.31
N ARG A 89 5.14 -20.41 4.17
CA ARG A 89 5.68 -21.78 4.05
C ARG A 89 6.80 -22.04 5.06
N ALA A 90 7.81 -21.17 5.10
CA ALA A 90 8.91 -21.29 6.07
C ALA A 90 8.44 -21.27 7.53
N THR A 91 7.42 -20.45 7.86
CA THR A 91 6.87 -20.41 9.22
C THR A 91 6.10 -21.69 9.55
N ARG A 92 5.33 -22.22 8.59
CA ARG A 92 4.60 -23.48 8.73
C ARG A 92 5.56 -24.66 8.92
N ASP A 93 6.63 -24.72 8.13
CA ASP A 93 7.64 -25.79 8.19
C ASP A 93 8.41 -25.76 9.52
N ALA A 94 8.59 -24.57 10.10
CA ALA A 94 9.17 -24.38 11.44
C ALA A 94 8.16 -24.58 12.59
N GLY A 95 6.93 -25.06 12.33
CA GLY A 95 5.91 -25.30 13.36
C GLY A 95 5.26 -24.04 13.95
N GLY A 96 5.41 -22.88 13.30
CA GLY A 96 4.85 -21.61 13.77
C GLY A 96 3.34 -21.48 13.54
N THR A 97 2.71 -20.59 14.30
CA THR A 97 1.26 -20.35 14.22
C THR A 97 0.90 -19.20 13.27
N TYR A 98 -0.29 -19.30 12.66
CA TYR A 98 -0.87 -18.26 11.79
C TYR A 98 -0.96 -16.90 12.51
N VAL A 99 -1.51 -16.88 13.72
CA VAL A 99 -1.71 -15.65 14.50
C VAL A 99 -0.39 -14.95 14.79
N ALA A 100 0.65 -15.71 15.16
CA ALA A 100 1.98 -15.13 15.40
C ALA A 100 2.62 -14.59 14.11
N TRP A 101 2.42 -15.27 12.97
CA TRP A 101 2.93 -14.84 11.68
C TRP A 101 2.27 -13.53 11.20
N VAL A 102 0.93 -13.47 11.18
CA VAL A 102 0.19 -12.25 10.81
C VAL A 102 0.47 -11.13 11.80
N GLY A 103 0.46 -11.43 13.11
CA GLY A 103 0.72 -10.43 14.15
C GLY A 103 2.08 -9.75 14.00
N ARG A 104 3.15 -10.52 13.72
CA ARG A 104 4.49 -9.95 13.46
C ARG A 104 4.52 -9.05 12.22
N ARG A 105 3.81 -9.44 11.15
CA ARG A 105 3.71 -8.66 9.90
C ARG A 105 2.91 -7.38 10.11
N ALA A 106 1.74 -7.50 10.70
CA ALA A 106 0.87 -6.38 11.03
C ALA A 106 1.60 -5.39 11.95
N ALA A 107 2.24 -5.85 13.03
CA ALA A 107 2.97 -4.97 13.94
C ALA A 107 4.10 -4.18 13.25
N ARG A 108 4.84 -4.82 12.33
CA ARG A 108 5.91 -4.14 11.57
C ARG A 108 5.37 -3.03 10.66
N LEU A 109 4.17 -3.20 10.11
CA LEU A 109 3.54 -2.22 9.22
C LEU A 109 2.75 -1.15 10.00
N LEU A 110 2.11 -1.54 11.09
CA LEU A 110 1.30 -0.65 11.91
C LEU A 110 2.17 0.30 12.74
N ARG A 111 3.32 -0.14 13.27
CA ARG A 111 4.23 0.73 14.05
C ARG A 111 4.59 2.07 13.36
N PRO A 112 5.15 2.08 12.14
CA PRO A 112 5.45 3.35 11.45
C PRO A 112 4.18 4.12 11.10
N THR A 113 3.09 3.42 10.79
CA THR A 113 1.81 4.04 10.45
C THR A 113 1.16 4.74 11.64
N THR A 114 1.21 4.14 12.83
CA THR A 114 0.70 4.75 14.07
C THR A 114 1.45 6.04 14.39
N LEU A 115 2.77 6.06 14.21
CA LEU A 115 3.56 7.28 14.38
C LEU A 115 3.13 8.36 13.37
N LEU A 116 2.98 8.00 12.10
CA LEU A 116 2.50 8.92 11.07
C LEU A 116 1.12 9.50 11.40
N VAL A 117 0.16 8.64 11.77
CA VAL A 117 -1.19 9.07 12.16
C VAL A 117 -1.13 9.99 13.37
N TRP A 118 -0.33 9.64 14.37
CA TRP A 118 -0.19 10.45 15.58
C TRP A 118 0.35 11.85 15.25
N VAL A 119 1.39 11.95 14.41
CA VAL A 119 1.92 13.24 13.93
C VAL A 119 0.83 14.07 13.26
N TRP A 120 0.07 13.49 12.33
CA TRP A 120 -1.00 14.22 11.63
C TRP A 120 -2.14 14.63 12.55
N VAL A 121 -2.51 13.79 13.53
CA VAL A 121 -3.49 14.14 14.57
C VAL A 121 -2.99 15.33 15.40
N THR A 122 -1.72 15.33 15.81
CA THR A 122 -1.12 16.45 16.55
C THR A 122 -1.09 17.72 15.71
N VAL A 123 -0.69 17.64 14.43
CA VAL A 123 -0.70 18.79 13.50
C VAL A 123 -2.12 19.35 13.34
N ALA A 124 -3.12 18.48 13.14
CA ALA A 124 -4.51 18.88 13.03
C ALA A 124 -5.04 19.55 14.31
N ALA A 125 -4.68 19.03 15.48
CA ALA A 125 -5.07 19.61 16.77
C ALA A 125 -4.46 21.00 16.99
N VAL A 126 -3.17 21.16 16.67
CA VAL A 126 -2.48 22.47 16.76
C VAL A 126 -3.07 23.46 15.75
N ALA A 127 -3.36 23.04 14.52
CA ALA A 127 -3.97 23.88 13.50
C ALA A 127 -5.39 24.34 13.93
N LEU A 128 -6.20 23.45 14.51
CA LEU A 128 -7.50 23.80 15.08
C LEU A 128 -7.36 24.84 16.20
N ALA A 129 -6.40 24.65 17.11
CA ALA A 129 -6.13 25.58 18.20
C ALA A 129 -5.63 26.96 17.70
N ALA A 130 -4.92 26.99 16.57
CA ALA A 130 -4.44 28.21 15.92
C ALA A 130 -5.51 28.91 15.05
N GLY A 131 -6.74 28.39 15.00
CA GLY A 131 -7.84 28.99 14.24
C GLY A 131 -7.81 28.71 12.73
N VAL A 132 -7.04 27.71 12.28
CA VAL A 132 -7.04 27.30 10.87
C VAL A 132 -8.40 26.73 10.49
N GLU A 133 -8.86 27.07 9.29
CA GLU A 133 -10.16 26.63 8.79
C GLU A 133 -10.27 25.09 8.76
N ARG A 134 -11.40 24.55 9.24
CA ARG A 134 -11.62 23.10 9.28
C ARG A 134 -11.54 22.45 7.90
N SER A 135 -11.93 23.16 6.84
CA SER A 135 -11.85 22.68 5.45
C SER A 135 -10.40 22.40 5.03
N LEU A 136 -9.45 23.27 5.40
CA LEU A 136 -8.01 23.11 5.19
C LEU A 136 -7.45 21.90 5.91
N ILE A 137 -7.85 21.73 7.17
CA ILE A 137 -7.41 20.62 7.99
C ILE A 137 -7.93 19.29 7.43
N LEU A 138 -9.20 19.24 7.02
CA LEU A 138 -9.79 18.06 6.38
C LEU A 138 -9.14 17.77 5.02
N LEU A 139 -8.79 18.79 4.27
CA LEU A 139 -8.09 18.65 3.00
C LEU A 139 -6.69 18.05 3.19
N GLY A 140 -5.91 18.61 4.11
CA GLY A 140 -4.60 18.08 4.48
C GLY A 140 -4.68 16.66 5.00
N ALA A 141 -5.63 16.37 5.89
CA ALA A 141 -5.86 15.04 6.46
C ALA A 141 -6.25 14.01 5.39
N ARG A 142 -7.13 14.37 4.44
CA ARG A 142 -7.47 13.49 3.31
C ARG A 142 -6.24 13.15 2.49
N GLY A 143 -5.44 14.14 2.09
CA GLY A 143 -4.21 13.90 1.33
C GLY A 143 -3.20 13.04 2.09
N ALA A 144 -2.96 13.39 3.35
CA ALA A 144 -2.04 12.68 4.24
C ALA A 144 -2.43 11.22 4.47
N LEU A 145 -3.74 10.95 4.63
CA LEU A 145 -4.25 9.64 5.00
C LEU A 145 -4.65 8.78 3.81
N THR A 146 -4.65 9.32 2.59
CA THR A 146 -4.99 8.55 1.39
C THR A 146 -4.15 7.26 1.29
N PRO A 147 -2.82 7.25 1.46
CA PRO A 147 -2.04 6.00 1.35
C PRO A 147 -2.41 4.91 2.38
N LEU A 148 -3.14 5.21 3.46
CA LEU A 148 -3.51 4.20 4.46
C LEU A 148 -4.54 3.20 3.94
N TRP A 149 -5.38 3.56 2.95
CA TRP A 149 -6.33 2.60 2.39
C TRP A 149 -5.59 1.40 1.77
N PHE A 150 -4.50 1.68 1.06
CA PHE A 150 -3.64 0.67 0.45
C PHE A 150 -2.99 -0.24 1.49
N LEU A 151 -2.53 0.33 2.62
CA LEU A 151 -2.04 -0.47 3.74
C LEU A 151 -3.12 -1.41 4.27
N GLY A 152 -4.35 -0.92 4.42
CA GLY A 152 -5.50 -1.75 4.84
C GLY A 152 -5.71 -2.94 3.91
N VAL A 153 -5.76 -2.71 2.61
CA VAL A 153 -5.88 -3.79 1.60
C VAL A 153 -4.69 -4.74 1.65
N TYR A 154 -3.47 -4.23 1.81
CA TYR A 154 -2.28 -5.08 1.91
C TYR A 154 -2.31 -5.97 3.16
N LEU A 155 -2.77 -5.45 4.30
CA LEU A 155 -2.95 -6.26 5.52
C LEU A 155 -3.99 -7.36 5.32
N LEU A 156 -5.10 -7.07 4.64
CA LEU A 156 -6.10 -8.08 4.27
C LEU A 156 -5.51 -9.17 3.38
N LEU A 157 -4.69 -8.78 2.39
CA LEU A 157 -4.00 -9.75 1.54
C LEU A 157 -3.04 -10.63 2.36
N ILE A 158 -2.24 -10.05 3.27
CA ILE A 158 -1.36 -10.82 4.16
C ILE A 158 -2.17 -11.82 4.98
N ALA A 159 -3.29 -11.40 5.57
CA ALA A 159 -4.18 -12.28 6.32
C ALA A 159 -4.77 -13.40 5.44
N GLY A 160 -5.08 -13.09 4.17
CA GLY A 160 -5.59 -14.04 3.19
C GLY A 160 -4.56 -15.02 2.61
N VAL A 161 -3.25 -14.79 2.81
CA VAL A 161 -2.17 -15.61 2.22
C VAL A 161 -2.35 -17.10 2.45
N PRO A 162 -2.66 -17.62 3.65
CA PRO A 162 -2.79 -19.07 3.86
C PRO A 162 -3.91 -19.68 3.02
N VAL A 163 -5.04 -18.97 2.90
CA VAL A 163 -6.21 -19.43 2.13
C VAL A 163 -5.89 -19.38 0.64
N LEU A 164 -5.36 -18.25 0.16
CA LEU A 164 -4.99 -18.06 -1.24
C LEU A 164 -3.91 -19.06 -1.68
N LEU A 165 -2.94 -19.32 -0.82
CA LEU A 165 -1.87 -20.28 -1.11
C LEU A 165 -2.38 -21.71 -1.13
N ALA A 166 -3.23 -22.11 -0.17
CA ALA A 166 -3.85 -23.43 -0.17
C ALA A 166 -4.76 -23.64 -1.39
N ALA A 167 -5.51 -22.61 -1.78
CA ALA A 167 -6.33 -22.65 -2.99
C ALA A 167 -5.46 -22.74 -4.25
N TYR A 168 -4.36 -22.01 -4.33
CA TYR A 168 -3.43 -22.08 -5.45
C TYR A 168 -2.72 -23.44 -5.53
N ASP A 169 -2.29 -24.00 -4.40
CA ASP A 169 -1.66 -25.33 -4.37
C ASP A 169 -2.66 -26.44 -4.80
N ARG A 170 -3.97 -26.22 -4.62
CA ARG A 170 -5.03 -27.16 -5.03
C ARG A 170 -5.52 -26.99 -6.47
N TYR A 171 -5.68 -25.74 -6.93
CA TYR A 171 -6.34 -25.42 -8.20
C TYR A 171 -5.39 -24.79 -9.25
N GLY A 172 -4.16 -24.44 -8.86
CA GLY A 172 -3.15 -23.85 -9.73
C GLY A 172 -3.67 -22.62 -10.48
N LEU A 173 -3.45 -22.61 -11.80
CA LEU A 173 -3.88 -21.53 -12.69
C LEU A 173 -5.40 -21.38 -12.80
N ALA A 174 -6.19 -22.41 -12.43
CA ALA A 174 -7.65 -22.29 -12.45
C ALA A 174 -8.15 -21.28 -11.42
N LEU A 175 -7.48 -21.15 -10.26
CA LEU A 175 -7.79 -20.09 -9.29
C LEU A 175 -7.55 -18.70 -9.89
N VAL A 176 -6.43 -18.54 -10.60
CA VAL A 176 -6.08 -17.27 -11.25
C VAL A 176 -7.13 -16.92 -12.31
N ALA A 177 -7.51 -17.89 -13.15
CA ALA A 177 -8.57 -17.71 -14.13
C ALA A 177 -9.91 -17.36 -13.48
N ALA A 178 -10.29 -18.03 -12.40
CA ALA A 178 -11.53 -17.74 -11.66
C ALA A 178 -11.54 -16.32 -11.06
N LEU A 179 -10.42 -15.88 -10.47
CA LEU A 179 -10.29 -14.51 -9.94
C LEU A 179 -10.32 -13.46 -11.06
N LEU A 180 -9.70 -13.74 -12.20
CA LEU A 180 -9.76 -12.87 -13.39
C LEU A 180 -11.19 -12.78 -13.94
N LEU A 181 -11.89 -13.91 -14.07
CA LEU A 181 -13.28 -13.94 -14.52
C LEU A 181 -14.19 -13.19 -13.55
N LEU A 182 -13.98 -13.33 -12.24
CA LEU A 182 -14.72 -12.58 -11.22
C LEU A 182 -14.46 -11.07 -11.36
N ALA A 183 -13.22 -10.66 -11.56
CA ALA A 183 -12.87 -9.25 -11.76
C ALA A 183 -13.52 -8.67 -13.02
N VAL A 184 -13.50 -9.42 -14.13
CA VAL A 184 -14.18 -9.04 -15.38
C VAL A 184 -15.69 -8.97 -15.18
N ALA A 185 -16.28 -9.93 -14.48
CA ALA A 185 -17.71 -9.92 -14.18
C ALA A 185 -18.11 -8.68 -13.36
N ILE A 186 -17.32 -8.33 -12.33
CA ILE A 186 -17.54 -7.11 -11.55
C ILE A 186 -17.46 -5.88 -12.46
N ASP A 187 -16.42 -5.74 -13.29
CA ASP A 187 -16.27 -4.59 -14.21
C ASP A 187 -17.45 -4.48 -15.19
N VAL A 188 -17.91 -5.60 -15.74
CA VAL A 188 -19.08 -5.65 -16.62
C VAL A 188 -20.35 -5.25 -15.88
N THR A 189 -20.59 -5.75 -14.67
CA THR A 189 -21.78 -5.37 -13.88
C THR A 189 -21.81 -3.89 -13.54
N VAL A 190 -20.66 -3.31 -13.17
CA VAL A 190 -20.53 -1.88 -12.88
C VAL A 190 -20.80 -1.06 -14.14
N ARG A 191 -20.23 -1.43 -15.29
CA ARG A 191 -20.48 -0.74 -16.58
C ARG A 191 -21.91 -0.90 -17.09
N ALA A 192 -22.55 -2.02 -16.78
CA ALA A 192 -23.95 -2.27 -17.13
C ALA A 192 -24.94 -1.49 -16.24
N GLY A 193 -24.45 -0.67 -15.29
CA GLY A 193 -25.30 0.12 -14.41
C GLY A 193 -26.02 -0.70 -13.34
N VAL A 194 -25.62 -1.95 -13.13
CA VAL A 194 -26.17 -2.80 -12.08
C VAL A 194 -25.48 -2.43 -10.76
N THR A 195 -25.98 -1.40 -10.10
CA THR A 195 -25.51 -0.97 -8.77
C THR A 195 -25.93 -1.99 -7.72
N LEU A 196 -25.12 -3.06 -7.55
CA LEU A 196 -25.38 -4.08 -6.52
C LEU A 196 -24.65 -3.81 -5.20
N VAL A 197 -23.62 -2.96 -5.14
CA VAL A 197 -23.07 -2.40 -3.89
C VAL A 197 -22.45 -1.03 -4.22
N GLY A 198 -22.92 0.02 -3.55
CA GLY A 198 -22.84 1.41 -4.02
C GLY A 198 -21.45 2.04 -4.11
N PHE A 199 -21.33 2.99 -5.04
CA PHE A 199 -20.69 4.29 -4.88
C PHE A 199 -21.35 5.23 -5.91
N THR A 200 -22.18 6.14 -5.40
CA THR A 200 -22.64 7.36 -6.11
C THR A 200 -21.70 8.50 -5.81
#